data_AF-A0A8R7RB32-F1
#
_entry.id   AF-A0A8R7RB32-F1
#
_cell.length_a   1.000
_cell.length_b   1.000
_cell.length_c   1.000
_cell.angle_alpha   90.00
_cell.angle_beta   90.00
_cell.angle_gamma   90.00
#
_symmetry.space_group_name_H-M   'P 1'
#
loop_
_entity.id
_entity.type
_entity.pdbx_description
1 polymer ?
#
loop_
_entity_poly.entity_id
_entity_poly.type
_entity_poly.pdbx_seq_one_letter_code
_entity_poly.pdbx_strand_id
1 'polypeptide(L)'
;MLDTRMMEFSIVDLPPGKWSKEGVAIVEAGEGRLGMFGFHGKTASELSYTFASNKGKSLSQWQMEKTISLDSSYKYCIRGATGRYLLLMRTETLANSYMENTLYEYLSLDVKKLQLPKVCLKQQKPFLLFETHIYTNFPPSLLP
;
A
#
# COMPACT_ATOMS: atom_id res chain seq x y z
N MET A 1 -18.49 19.23 11.78
CA MET A 1 -17.25 19.70 11.13
C MET A 1 -16.11 19.25 12.03
N LEU A 2 -15.10 18.56 11.49
CA LEU A 2 -13.95 18.12 12.26
C LEU A 2 -13.14 19.37 12.65
N ASP A 3 -12.92 19.61 13.94
CA ASP A 3 -12.17 20.78 14.41
C ASP A 3 -10.67 20.55 14.16
N THR A 4 -10.16 21.15 13.09
CA THR A 4 -8.75 21.02 12.71
C THR A 4 -7.80 21.72 13.70
N ARG A 5 -8.31 22.60 14.57
CA ARG A 5 -7.49 23.27 15.61
C ARG A 5 -7.24 22.36 16.81
N MET A 6 -8.10 21.37 17.02
CA MET A 6 -8.00 20.37 18.10
C MET A 6 -7.63 18.98 17.59
N MET A 7 -7.16 18.85 16.35
CA MET A 7 -6.66 17.58 15.84
C MET A 7 -5.43 17.14 16.65
N GLU A 8 -5.61 16.11 17.46
CA GLU A 8 -4.52 15.44 18.16
C GLU A 8 -3.99 14.30 17.28
N PHE A 9 -2.68 14.25 17.09
CA PHE A 9 -2.02 13.13 16.44
C PHE A 9 -1.75 12.04 17.46
N SER A 10 -1.99 10.79 17.08
CA SER A 10 -1.56 9.62 17.84
C SER A 10 -0.44 8.91 17.10
N ILE A 11 0.57 8.48 17.86
CA ILE A 11 1.61 7.57 17.37
C ILE A 11 1.16 6.17 17.76
N VAL A 12 1.17 5.26 16.78
CA VAL A 12 0.78 3.86 16.97
C VAL A 12 1.99 3.00 16.67
N ASP A 13 2.33 2.08 17.58
CA ASP A 13 3.36 1.08 17.33
C ASP A 13 2.91 0.15 16.20
N LEU A 14 3.80 -0.12 15.24
CA LEU A 14 3.54 -1.07 14.16
C LEU A 14 3.48 -2.51 14.72
N PRO A 15 2.76 -3.43 14.05
CA PRO A 15 2.77 -4.82 14.46
C PRO A 15 4.21 -5.37 14.48
N PRO A 16 4.54 -6.22 15.47
CA PRO A 16 5.86 -6.82 15.54
C PRO A 16 6.13 -7.66 14.29
N GLY A 17 7.30 -7.47 13.68
CA GLY A 17 7.66 -8.19 12.47
C GLY A 17 8.89 -7.64 11.77
N LYS A 18 9.52 -8.47 10.94
CA LYS A 18 10.56 -8.04 10.00
C LYS A 18 9.91 -7.58 8.70
N TRP A 19 9.51 -6.31 8.68
CA TRP A 19 8.92 -5.68 7.50
C TRP A 19 10.00 -5.36 6.45
N SER A 20 9.64 -5.58 5.20
CA SER A 20 10.48 -5.27 4.04
C SER A 20 10.66 -3.75 3.87
N LYS A 21 11.76 -3.32 3.22
CA LYS A 21 12.00 -1.90 2.89
C LYS A 21 11.13 -1.42 1.71
N GLU A 22 10.49 -2.36 1.05
CA GLU A 22 9.62 -2.24 -0.12
C GLU A 22 8.25 -1.60 0.21
N GLY A 23 8.03 -1.34 1.50
CA GLY A 23 7.00 -0.45 2.00
C GLY A 23 6.05 -1.11 2.99
N VAL A 24 5.41 -0.25 3.79
CA VAL A 24 4.22 -0.53 4.58
C VAL A 24 3.17 0.53 4.27
N ALA A 25 1.90 0.18 4.43
CA ALA A 25 0.79 1.11 4.23
C ALA A 25 -0.25 0.95 5.34
N ILE A 26 -0.74 2.08 5.84
CA ILE A 26 -1.88 2.14 6.76
C ILE A 26 -3.15 2.40 5.96
N VAL A 27 -4.22 1.69 6.31
CA VAL A 27 -5.55 1.78 5.66
C VAL A 27 -6.66 1.80 6.71
N GLU A 28 -7.88 2.13 6.29
CA GLU A 28 -9.08 1.90 7.11
C GLU A 28 -9.56 0.45 6.93
N ALA A 29 -9.60 -0.31 8.02
CA ALA A 29 -9.91 -1.74 8.04
C ALA A 29 -11.41 -2.03 8.29
N GLY A 30 -12.28 -1.05 8.06
CA GLY A 30 -13.67 -1.10 8.49
C GLY A 30 -13.85 -0.88 9.99
N GLU A 31 -15.06 -0.44 10.38
CA GLU A 31 -15.46 -0.24 11.78
C GLU A 31 -14.56 0.77 12.52
N GLY A 32 -13.90 1.67 11.79
CA GLY A 32 -12.97 2.65 12.38
C GLY A 32 -11.65 2.04 12.86
N ARG A 33 -11.34 0.81 12.45
CA ARG A 33 -10.06 0.14 12.77
C ARG A 33 -8.96 0.57 11.82
N LEU A 34 -7.73 0.60 12.34
CA LEU A 34 -6.54 0.71 11.53
C LEU A 34 -6.14 -0.64 10.97
N GLY A 35 -5.91 -0.69 9.66
CA GLY A 35 -5.29 -1.81 8.98
C GLY A 35 -3.87 -1.45 8.53
N MET A 36 -3.02 -2.46 8.41
CA MET A 36 -1.68 -2.33 7.85
C MET A 36 -1.41 -3.43 6.83
N PHE A 37 -0.93 -3.01 5.66
CA PHE A 37 -0.33 -3.87 4.66
C PHE A 37 1.18 -3.75 4.69
N GLY A 38 1.87 -4.88 4.53
CA GLY A 38 3.33 -4.89 4.43
C GLY A 38 3.86 -6.20 3.86
N PHE A 39 5.03 -6.14 3.24
CA PHE A 39 5.72 -7.34 2.77
C PHE A 39 6.57 -7.94 3.90
N HIS A 40 6.64 -9.26 3.93
CA HIS A 40 7.51 -10.00 4.85
C HIS A 40 8.73 -10.58 4.13
N GLY A 41 9.87 -10.62 4.82
CA GLY A 41 11.09 -11.25 4.31
C GLY A 41 11.82 -10.45 3.21
N LYS A 42 12.78 -11.10 2.55
CA LYS A 42 13.67 -10.49 1.53
C LYS A 42 13.06 -10.49 0.13
N THR A 43 12.16 -11.41 -0.14
CA THR A 43 11.44 -11.55 -1.41
C THR A 43 10.02 -11.11 -1.14
N ALA A 44 9.60 -9.98 -1.69
CA ALA A 44 8.24 -9.43 -1.54
C ALA A 44 7.17 -10.28 -2.25
N SER A 45 7.16 -11.59 -2.00
CA SER A 45 6.29 -12.61 -2.59
C SER A 45 4.97 -12.76 -1.85
N GLU A 46 4.88 -12.21 -0.64
CA GLU A 46 3.66 -12.24 0.18
C GLU A 46 3.37 -10.86 0.73
N LEU A 47 2.13 -10.43 0.54
CA LEU A 47 1.60 -9.21 1.14
C LEU A 47 0.72 -9.58 2.33
N SER A 48 1.19 -9.23 3.53
CA SER A 48 0.47 -9.46 4.78
C SER A 48 -0.50 -8.32 5.05
N TYR A 49 -1.69 -8.66 5.53
CA TYR A 49 -2.70 -7.74 6.01
C TYR A 49 -2.98 -8.00 7.50
N THR A 50 -2.82 -6.96 8.31
CA THR A 50 -3.01 -6.98 9.76
C THR A 50 -3.92 -5.83 10.17
N PHE A 51 -4.69 -5.97 11.25
CA PHE A 51 -5.52 -4.88 11.78
C PHE A 51 -5.33 -4.72 13.28
N ALA A 52 -5.48 -3.49 13.75
CA ALA A 52 -5.47 -3.17 15.17
C ALA A 52 -6.79 -3.58 15.82
N SER A 53 -6.73 -4.27 16.95
CA SER A 53 -7.90 -4.57 17.75
C SER A 53 -8.44 -3.31 18.41
N ASN A 54 -9.76 -3.07 18.30
CA ASN A 54 -10.45 -2.00 19.03
C ASN A 54 -10.65 -2.33 20.53
N LYS A 55 -10.22 -3.51 21.01
CA LYS A 55 -10.45 -3.95 22.39
C LYS A 55 -9.38 -3.43 23.34
N GLY A 56 -9.53 -2.18 23.81
CA GLY A 56 -8.88 -1.67 25.01
C GLY A 56 -7.97 -0.45 24.82
N LYS A 57 -7.62 0.20 25.94
CA LYS A 57 -6.77 1.41 26.00
C LYS A 57 -5.33 1.20 25.51
N SER A 58 -4.92 -0.05 25.27
CA SER A 58 -3.63 -0.38 24.65
C SER A 58 -3.84 -0.72 23.17
N LEU A 59 -3.44 0.19 22.29
CA LEU A 59 -3.42 0.06 20.82
C LEU A 59 -2.51 -1.08 20.29
N SER A 60 -1.95 -1.92 21.15
CA SER A 60 -0.81 -2.80 20.86
C SER A 60 -1.17 -4.22 20.39
N GLN A 61 -2.45 -4.59 20.33
CA GLN A 61 -2.85 -5.93 19.84
C GLN A 61 -3.27 -5.89 18.37
N TRP A 62 -2.26 -5.87 17.49
CA TRP A 62 -2.45 -6.18 16.08
C TRP A 62 -2.77 -7.66 15.89
N GLN A 63 -3.66 -7.98 14.96
CA GLN A 63 -4.01 -9.34 14.56
C GLN A 63 -3.79 -9.51 13.06
N MET A 64 -3.19 -10.62 12.65
CA MET A 64 -3.07 -10.95 11.22
C MET A 64 -4.40 -11.48 10.72
N GLU A 65 -4.89 -10.88 9.63
CA GLU A 65 -6.13 -11.31 9.00
C GLU A 65 -5.87 -12.24 7.83
N LYS A 66 -4.96 -11.84 6.94
CA LYS A 66 -4.77 -12.51 5.67
C LYS A 66 -3.38 -12.30 5.10
N THR A 67 -2.91 -13.32 4.38
CA THR A 67 -1.75 -13.21 3.50
C THR A 67 -2.21 -13.34 2.06
N ILE A 68 -1.74 -12.44 1.20
CA ILE A 68 -2.02 -12.43 -0.23
C ILE A 68 -0.75 -12.90 -0.94
N SER A 69 -0.82 -14.05 -1.57
CA SER A 69 0.26 -14.58 -2.40
C SER A 69 0.42 -13.72 -3.65
N LEU A 70 1.66 -13.36 -3.96
CA LEU A 70 2.04 -12.59 -5.14
C LEU A 70 2.92 -13.43 -6.05
N ASP A 71 2.94 -13.08 -7.33
CA ASP A 71 3.71 -13.79 -8.34
C ASP A 71 5.21 -13.49 -8.18
N SER A 72 6.00 -14.50 -7.83
CA SER A 72 7.43 -14.37 -7.55
C SER A 72 8.27 -13.97 -8.77
N SER A 73 7.73 -14.03 -9.99
CA SER A 73 8.39 -13.51 -11.18
C SER A 73 8.49 -11.97 -11.20
N TYR A 74 7.75 -11.30 -10.31
CA TYR A 74 7.76 -9.85 -10.17
C TYR A 74 8.34 -9.37 -8.84
N LYS A 75 8.91 -8.17 -8.87
CA LYS A 75 9.21 -7.35 -7.70
C LYS A 75 8.05 -6.40 -7.46
N TYR A 76 7.62 -6.28 -6.21
CA TYR A 76 6.50 -5.43 -5.80
C TYR A 76 6.99 -4.31 -4.87
N CYS A 77 6.31 -3.18 -4.93
CA CYS A 77 6.44 -2.12 -3.93
C CYS A 77 5.10 -1.43 -3.69
N ILE A 78 4.91 -0.93 -2.48
CA ILE A 78 3.76 -0.10 -2.13
C ILE A 78 4.06 1.34 -2.59
N ARG A 79 3.14 1.94 -3.35
CA ARG A 79 3.26 3.33 -3.83
C ARG A 79 2.38 4.31 -3.07
N GLY A 80 1.29 3.84 -2.48
CA GLY A 80 0.46 4.68 -1.65
C GLY A 80 -0.76 3.92 -1.16
N ALA A 81 -1.45 4.54 -0.20
CA ALA A 81 -2.70 4.04 0.32
C ALA A 81 -3.66 5.20 0.57
N THR A 82 -4.93 4.86 0.57
CA THR A 82 -6.06 5.70 0.97
C THR A 82 -6.82 4.93 2.05
N GLY A 83 -7.89 5.52 2.59
CA GLY A 83 -8.76 4.79 3.51
C GLY A 83 -9.23 3.45 2.96
N ARG A 84 -9.51 3.34 1.64
CA ARG A 84 -10.14 2.15 1.04
C ARG A 84 -9.27 1.37 0.07
N TYR A 85 -8.27 2.02 -0.53
CA TYR A 85 -7.48 1.44 -1.62
C TYR A 85 -5.98 1.51 -1.33
N LEU A 86 -5.28 0.45 -1.68
CA LEU A 86 -3.82 0.38 -1.70
C LEU A 86 -3.35 0.34 -3.17
N LEU A 87 -2.33 1.12 -3.51
CA LEU A 87 -1.70 1.10 -4.82
C LEU A 87 -0.36 0.37 -4.73
N LEU A 88 -0.25 -0.71 -5.49
CA LEU A 88 0.98 -1.45 -5.69
C LEU A 88 1.56 -1.14 -7.07
N MET A 89 2.88 -1.15 -7.16
CA MET A 89 3.59 -1.24 -8.42
C MET A 89 4.35 -2.57 -8.48
N ARG A 90 4.37 -3.20 -9.65
CA ARG A 90 5.22 -4.35 -9.93
C ARG A 90 6.03 -4.20 -11.22
N THR A 91 7.16 -4.90 -11.26
CA THR A 91 8.04 -5.02 -12.44
C THR A 91 8.70 -6.39 -12.47
N GLU A 92 9.08 -6.88 -13.64
CA GLU A 92 9.71 -8.20 -13.77
C GLU A 92 11.06 -8.25 -13.04
N THR A 93 11.32 -9.34 -12.33
CA THR A 93 12.54 -9.52 -11.52
C THR A 93 13.81 -9.52 -12.38
N LEU A 94 13.70 -9.99 -13.63
CA LEU A 94 14.80 -10.18 -14.60
C LEU A 94 15.01 -8.97 -15.53
N ALA A 95 14.23 -7.90 -15.40
CA ALA A 95 14.44 -6.71 -16.23
C ALA A 95 15.86 -6.15 -15.95
N ASN A 96 16.76 -6.26 -16.93
CA ASN A 96 18.10 -5.67 -16.89
C ASN A 96 17.97 -4.14 -16.90
N SER A 97 17.78 -3.58 -15.71
CA SER A 97 17.22 -2.25 -15.45
C SER A 97 18.20 -1.09 -15.57
N TYR A 98 19.23 -1.18 -16.40
CA TYR A 98 20.26 -0.13 -16.46
C TYR A 98 20.23 0.70 -17.74
N MET A 99 19.61 0.21 -18.82
CA MET A 99 19.66 0.89 -20.13
C MET A 99 18.31 1.02 -20.86
N GLU A 100 17.26 0.30 -20.45
CA GLU A 100 15.98 0.25 -21.18
C GLU A 100 14.79 0.78 -20.37
N ASN A 101 13.76 1.23 -21.10
CA ASN A 101 12.47 1.60 -20.52
C ASN A 101 11.85 0.36 -19.87
N THR A 102 11.75 0.38 -18.54
CA THR A 102 11.15 -0.69 -17.78
C THR A 102 9.63 -0.54 -17.80
N LEU A 103 8.92 -1.65 -18.04
CA LEU A 103 7.48 -1.69 -17.92
C LEU A 103 7.10 -1.85 -16.44
N TYR A 104 6.35 -0.88 -15.94
CA TYR A 104 5.77 -0.91 -14.61
C TYR A 104 4.27 -1.13 -14.72
N GLU A 105 3.77 -2.11 -13.97
CA GLU A 105 2.34 -2.33 -13.82
C GLU A 105 1.86 -1.79 -12.48
N TYR A 106 0.76 -1.05 -12.50
CA TYR A 106 0.11 -0.55 -11.30
C TYR A 106 -1.14 -1.37 -11.02
N LEU A 107 -1.26 -1.82 -9.78
CA LEU A 107 -2.37 -2.65 -9.30
C LEU A 107 -3.04 -1.94 -8.14
N SER A 108 -4.38 -1.95 -8.10
CA SER A 108 -5.14 -1.43 -6.97
C SER A 108 -5.69 -2.58 -6.15
N LEU A 109 -5.61 -2.48 -4.84
CA LEU A 109 -6.26 -3.39 -3.91
C LEU A 109 -7.38 -2.65 -3.18
N ASP A 110 -8.61 -3.17 -3.28
CA ASP A 110 -9.73 -2.73 -2.42
C ASP A 110 -9.61 -3.48 -1.09
N VAL A 111 -9.45 -2.76 0.02
CA VAL A 111 -9.22 -3.34 1.36
C VAL A 111 -10.37 -4.26 1.78
N LYS A 112 -11.60 -3.99 1.34
CA LYS A 112 -12.76 -4.84 1.68
C LYS A 112 -12.82 -6.13 0.88
N LYS A 113 -12.32 -6.09 -0.36
CA LYS A 113 -12.41 -7.25 -1.28
C LYS A 113 -11.12 -8.08 -1.28
N LEU A 114 -9.99 -7.47 -0.96
CA LEU A 114 -8.66 -8.08 -0.99
C LEU A 114 -8.35 -8.72 -2.36
N GLN A 115 -8.81 -8.06 -3.43
CA GLN A 115 -8.55 -8.42 -4.83
C GLN A 115 -7.58 -7.41 -5.43
N LEU A 116 -6.77 -7.84 -6.41
CA LEU A 116 -5.65 -7.08 -6.95
C LEU A 116 -5.77 -6.80 -8.46
N PRO A 117 -6.83 -6.12 -8.95
CA PRO A 117 -6.95 -5.77 -10.36
C PRO A 117 -5.84 -4.81 -10.82
N LYS A 118 -5.49 -4.95 -12.10
CA LYS A 118 -4.59 -4.04 -12.81
C LYS A 118 -5.29 -2.73 -13.14
N VAL A 119 -4.61 -1.62 -12.88
CA VAL A 119 -5.08 -0.26 -13.14
C VAL A 119 -4.49 0.28 -14.43
N CYS A 120 -3.16 0.28 -14.54
CA CYS A 120 -2.48 0.83 -15.71
C CYS A 120 -1.08 0.25 -15.92
N LEU A 121 -0.54 0.52 -17.10
CA LEU A 121 0.82 0.23 -17.51
C LEU A 121 1.57 1.55 -17.75
N LYS A 122 2.82 1.63 -17.32
CA LYS A 122 3.66 2.78 -17.60
C LYS A 122 5.07 2.33 -17.93
N GLN A 123 5.55 2.68 -19.12
CA GLN A 123 6.95 2.51 -19.49
C GLN A 123 7.75 3.70 -18.98
N GLN A 124 8.78 3.46 -18.18
CA GLN A 124 9.62 4.53 -17.62
C GLN A 124 11.08 4.08 -17.51
N LYS A 125 11.99 5.07 -17.53
CA LYS A 125 13.38 4.80 -17.19
C LYS A 125 13.51 4.48 -15.70
N PRO A 126 14.29 3.48 -15.31
CA PRO A 126 14.37 2.99 -13.93
C PRO A 126 14.86 4.02 -12.90
N PHE A 127 15.62 5.03 -13.33
CA PHE A 127 16.10 6.13 -12.46
C PHE A 127 15.10 7.27 -12.29
N LEU A 128 14.03 7.31 -13.09
CA LEU A 128 12.96 8.29 -12.96
C LEU A 128 11.84 7.68 -12.11
N LEU A 129 12.14 7.44 -10.83
CA LEU A 129 11.14 7.07 -9.83
C LEU A 129 10.28 8.29 -9.51
N PHE A 130 9.45 8.71 -10.47
CA PHE A 130 8.40 9.66 -10.15
C PHE A 130 7.47 9.01 -9.13
N GLU A 131 7.21 9.72 -8.05
CA GLU A 131 6.23 9.29 -7.06
C GLU A 131 4.84 9.27 -7.71
N THR A 132 4.32 8.05 -7.93
CA THR A 132 2.94 7.87 -8.35
C THR A 132 2.06 7.95 -7.13
N HIS A 133 1.25 9.01 -7.05
CA HIS A 133 0.36 9.27 -5.95
C HIS A 133 -1.09 8.92 -6.29
N ILE A 134 -1.85 8.51 -5.28
CA ILE A 134 -3.30 8.32 -5.42
C ILE A 134 -3.98 9.68 -5.27
N TYR A 135 -4.79 10.06 -6.26
CA TYR A 135 -5.61 11.27 -6.19
C TYR A 135 -6.96 10.93 -5.54
N THR A 136 -7.26 11.55 -4.39
CA THR A 136 -8.50 11.28 -3.61
C THR A 136 -9.46 12.46 -3.49
N ASN A 137 -9.16 13.58 -4.14
CA ASN A 137 -10.00 14.79 -4.07
C ASN A 137 -11.03 14.82 -5.20
N PHE A 138 -11.97 15.78 -5.14
CA PHE A 138 -12.84 16.06 -6.27
C PHE A 138 -11.99 16.41 -7.49
N PRO A 139 -12.23 15.83 -8.67
CA PRO A 139 -11.48 16.23 -9.85
C PRO A 139 -11.63 17.74 -10.05
N PRO A 140 -10.57 18.45 -10.46
CA PRO A 140 -10.71 19.84 -10.85
C PRO A 140 -11.82 19.95 -11.89
N SER A 141 -12.64 20.99 -11.80
CA SER A 141 -13.69 21.25 -12.78
C SER A 141 -13.04 21.27 -14.17
N LEU A 142 -13.48 20.38 -15.05
CA LEU A 142 -12.98 20.28 -16.42
C LEU A 142 -13.65 21.30 -17.35
N LEU A 143 -14.34 22.29 -16.79
CA LEU A 143 -14.96 23.36 -17.55
C LEU A 143 -13.87 24.38 -17.95
N PRO A 144 -13.76 24.71 -19.25
CA PRO A 144 -12.81 25.72 -19.74
C PRO A 144 -13.13 27.14 -19.25
#